data_AF-A0A951KG74-F1
#
_entry.id   AF-A0A951KG74-F1
#
_cell.length_a   1.000
_cell.length_b   1.000
_cell.length_c   1.000
_cell.angle_alpha   90.00
_cell.angle_beta   90.00
_cell.angle_gamma   90.00
#
_symmetry.space_group_name_H-M   'P 1'
#
loop_
_entity.id
_entity.type
_entity.pdbx_description
1 polymer ?
#
loop_
_entity_poly.entity_id
_entity_poly.type
_entity_poly.pdbx_seq_one_letter_code
_entity_poly.pdbx_strand_id
1 'polypeptide(L)'
;MREQSAVPKKSNRRQALGVGASLLAWMGLASKVEGNPPQPGKRPAIACLIRYQIDPFQRDSFKQYAENWGPIIPRCGGHLIGYFLPYEGTNDIAWGLIAFDTLASYERYKERLKSDPEARANFAMAQAKRLVLREERNFIEVVNGTFEIPSKLPE
;
A
#
# COMPACT_ATOMS: atom_id res chain seq x y z
N MET A 1 52.02 15.36 -37.66
CA MET A 1 51.84 15.90 -36.30
C MET A 1 50.37 16.32 -36.16
N ARG A 2 49.75 15.97 -35.02
CA ARG A 2 48.35 16.13 -34.61
C ARG A 2 47.44 14.92 -34.86
N GLU A 3 47.60 13.94 -33.97
CA GLU A 3 46.47 13.21 -33.38
C GLU A 3 45.37 14.20 -32.95
N GLN A 4 44.13 13.91 -33.31
CA GLN A 4 42.97 14.46 -32.60
C GLN A 4 42.25 13.30 -31.93
N SER A 5 42.49 13.23 -30.63
CA SER A 5 41.90 12.28 -29.69
C SER A 5 40.38 12.36 -29.69
N ALA A 6 39.74 11.19 -29.65
CA ALA A 6 38.31 11.02 -29.55
C ALA A 6 37.73 11.70 -28.30
N VAL A 7 36.71 12.54 -28.51
CA VAL A 7 35.89 13.13 -27.43
C VAL A 7 34.88 12.08 -26.96
N PRO A 8 34.88 11.65 -25.68
CA PRO A 8 33.87 10.70 -25.21
C PRO A 8 32.51 11.38 -25.06
N LYS A 9 31.52 10.86 -25.78
CA LYS A 9 30.12 11.27 -25.72
C LYS A 9 29.58 10.92 -24.33
N LYS A 10 29.40 11.94 -23.46
CA LYS A 10 28.77 11.79 -22.12
C LYS A 10 27.42 11.08 -22.27
N SER A 11 27.32 9.84 -21.77
CA SER A 11 26.05 9.12 -21.72
C SER A 11 25.08 9.88 -20.83
N ASN A 12 23.96 10.28 -21.40
CA ASN A 12 22.87 10.95 -20.70
C ASN A 12 22.30 9.96 -19.65
N ARG A 13 22.57 10.20 -18.36
CA ARG A 13 22.10 9.38 -17.20
C ARG A 13 20.58 9.54 -16.95
N ARG A 14 19.76 9.39 -17.98
CA ARG A 14 18.30 9.29 -17.89
C ARG A 14 17.87 8.13 -18.77
N GLN A 15 17.93 6.92 -18.22
CA GLN A 15 17.23 5.69 -18.63
C GLN A 15 17.94 4.48 -18.01
N ALA A 16 17.72 4.22 -16.72
CA ALA A 16 17.98 2.92 -16.07
C ALA A 16 17.52 2.93 -14.60
N LEU A 17 16.27 3.26 -14.33
CA LEU A 17 15.60 3.00 -13.04
C LEU A 17 14.13 2.68 -13.34
N GLY A 18 13.92 1.62 -14.11
CA GLY A 18 12.62 1.01 -14.34
C GLY A 18 12.68 -0.42 -13.87
N VAL A 19 11.66 -0.82 -13.09
CA VAL A 19 11.34 -2.19 -12.66
C VAL A 19 12.18 -2.72 -11.49
N GLY A 20 11.60 -2.72 -10.28
CA GLY A 20 12.00 -3.68 -9.23
C GLY A 20 12.12 -3.23 -7.78
N ALA A 21 11.25 -2.37 -7.21
CA ALA A 21 11.37 -2.01 -5.78
C ALA A 21 10.09 -1.75 -4.97
N SER A 22 8.92 -2.30 -5.33
CA SER A 22 7.69 -2.12 -4.51
C SER A 22 6.98 -3.41 -4.06
N LEU A 23 7.72 -4.52 -3.96
CA LEU A 23 7.31 -5.73 -3.21
C LEU A 23 8.43 -6.28 -2.29
N LEU A 24 9.62 -5.65 -2.26
CA LEU A 24 10.82 -6.15 -1.57
C LEU A 24 11.17 -5.45 -0.23
N ALA A 25 10.34 -4.55 0.30
CA ALA A 25 10.54 -4.00 1.64
C ALA A 25 10.00 -4.90 2.78
N TRP A 26 9.94 -6.22 2.57
CA TRP A 26 9.22 -7.17 3.46
C TRP A 26 10.10 -8.27 4.07
N MET A 27 11.43 -8.17 3.93
CA MET A 27 12.42 -8.99 4.65
C MET A 27 13.10 -8.21 5.79
N GLY A 28 12.31 -7.46 6.57
CA GLY A 28 12.78 -6.90 7.84
C GLY A 28 12.70 -7.94 8.95
N LEU A 29 13.79 -8.14 9.70
CA LEU A 29 13.93 -9.03 10.86
C LEU A 29 12.64 -9.06 11.71
N ALA A 30 12.15 -10.28 11.97
CA ALA A 30 11.10 -10.51 12.95
C ALA A 30 11.64 -10.16 14.35
N SER A 31 11.44 -8.91 14.77
CA SER A 31 11.51 -8.55 16.18
C SER A 31 10.25 -9.09 16.85
N LYS A 32 10.40 -9.86 17.92
CA LYS A 32 9.29 -10.35 18.73
C LYS A 32 8.59 -9.15 19.39
N VAL A 33 7.57 -8.60 18.74
CA VAL A 33 6.79 -7.47 19.26
C VAL A 33 5.81 -8.00 20.31
N GLU A 34 6.24 -7.96 21.56
CA GLU A 34 5.41 -8.27 22.73
C GLU A 34 4.59 -7.01 23.09
N GLY A 35 3.48 -6.81 22.38
CA GLY A 35 2.43 -5.84 22.70
C GLY A 35 1.15 -6.53 23.17
N ASN A 36 0.24 -5.80 23.81
CA ASN A 36 -1.09 -6.35 24.09
C ASN A 36 -1.85 -6.65 22.78
N PRO A 37 -2.75 -7.65 22.77
CA PRO A 37 -3.66 -7.85 21.63
C PRO A 37 -4.49 -6.57 21.37
N PRO A 38 -4.87 -6.30 20.11
CA PRO A 38 -5.75 -5.18 19.79
C PRO A 38 -7.03 -5.30 20.63
N GLN A 39 -7.37 -4.22 21.32
CA GLN A 39 -8.50 -4.19 22.27
C GLN A 39 -9.75 -3.75 21.51
N PRO A 40 -10.86 -4.52 21.54
CA PRO A 40 -12.11 -4.09 20.95
C PRO A 40 -12.57 -2.77 21.58
N GLY A 41 -12.86 -1.75 20.77
CA GLY A 41 -13.41 -0.47 21.23
C GLY A 41 -12.39 0.63 21.54
N LYS A 42 -11.08 0.38 21.37
CA LYS A 42 -10.10 1.46 21.37
C LYS A 42 -10.14 2.20 20.04
N ARG A 43 -10.11 3.54 20.07
CA ARG A 43 -10.03 4.33 18.83
C ARG A 43 -8.62 4.21 18.24
N PRO A 44 -8.49 4.04 16.91
CA PRO A 44 -7.18 4.00 16.27
C PRO A 44 -6.40 5.28 16.53
N ALA A 45 -5.10 5.16 16.79
CA ALA A 45 -4.23 6.32 16.96
C ALA A 45 -3.44 6.67 15.69
N ILE A 46 -3.25 5.69 14.80
CA ILE A 46 -2.51 5.87 13.55
C ILE A 46 -3.25 5.28 12.35
N ALA A 47 -2.95 5.79 11.16
CA ALA A 47 -3.39 5.23 9.89
C ALA A 47 -2.20 4.97 8.96
N CYS A 48 -2.21 3.82 8.29
CA CYS A 48 -1.34 3.52 7.17
C CYS A 48 -2.03 3.98 5.88
N LEU A 49 -1.50 5.04 5.26
CA LEU A 49 -1.92 5.50 3.94
C LEU A 49 -1.03 4.84 2.91
N ILE A 50 -1.63 3.99 2.08
CA ILE A 50 -0.95 3.32 1.00
C ILE A 50 -1.32 4.02 -0.30
N ARG A 51 -0.32 4.61 -0.96
CA ARG A 51 -0.45 5.18 -2.29
C ARG A 51 0.02 4.15 -3.31
N TYR A 52 -0.83 3.86 -4.28
CA TYR A 52 -0.54 2.96 -5.39
C TYR A 52 -0.45 3.77 -6.67
N GLN A 53 0.67 3.67 -7.37
CA GLN A 53 0.67 3.92 -8.81
C GLN A 53 0.29 2.63 -9.51
N ILE A 54 -0.78 2.66 -10.29
CA ILE A 54 -1.36 1.51 -10.98
C ILE A 54 -1.25 1.69 -12.49
N ASP A 55 -1.34 0.60 -13.23
CA ASP A 55 -1.55 0.67 -14.67
C ASP A 55 -2.97 1.20 -14.96
N PRO A 56 -3.14 2.35 -15.64
CA PRO A 56 -4.45 2.94 -15.92
C PRO A 56 -5.41 2.01 -16.67
N PHE A 57 -4.87 1.11 -17.50
CA PHE A 57 -5.67 0.16 -18.28
C PHE A 57 -6.10 -1.06 -17.45
N GLN A 58 -5.54 -1.24 -16.26
CA GLN A 58 -5.86 -2.34 -15.35
C GLN A 58 -6.64 -1.89 -14.11
N ARG A 59 -7.31 -0.73 -14.21
CA ARG A 59 -8.16 -0.16 -13.15
C ARG A 59 -9.14 -1.19 -12.56
N ASP A 60 -9.81 -1.98 -13.39
CA ASP A 60 -10.79 -2.97 -12.92
C ASP A 60 -10.12 -4.19 -12.27
N SER A 61 -8.92 -4.56 -12.70
CA SER A 61 -8.13 -5.57 -11.98
C SER A 61 -7.65 -5.06 -10.62
N PHE A 62 -7.32 -3.77 -10.50
CA PHE A 62 -7.04 -3.16 -9.20
C PHE A 62 -8.31 -3.08 -8.35
N LYS A 63 -9.48 -2.80 -8.94
CA LYS A 63 -10.77 -2.84 -8.23
C LYS A 63 -10.99 -4.22 -7.59
N GLN A 64 -10.82 -5.29 -8.35
CA GLN A 64 -10.89 -6.66 -7.84
C GLN A 64 -9.88 -6.91 -6.71
N TYR A 65 -8.63 -6.45 -6.89
CA TYR A 65 -7.60 -6.54 -5.85
C TYR A 65 -8.01 -5.83 -4.55
N ALA A 66 -8.62 -4.65 -4.66
CA ALA A 66 -9.13 -3.86 -3.54
C ALA A 66 -10.35 -4.50 -2.85
N GLU A 67 -11.31 -5.02 -3.63
CA GLU A 67 -12.50 -5.71 -3.10
C GLU A 67 -12.12 -6.98 -2.33
N ASN A 68 -11.13 -7.74 -2.82
CA ASN A 68 -10.61 -8.92 -2.12
C ASN A 68 -10.07 -8.56 -0.72
N TRP A 69 -9.53 -7.35 -0.52
CA TRP A 69 -9.08 -6.92 0.81
C TRP A 69 -10.21 -6.68 1.80
N GLY A 70 -11.44 -6.43 1.33
CA GLY A 70 -12.62 -6.15 2.15
C GLY A 70 -12.83 -7.13 3.30
N PRO A 71 -12.92 -8.46 3.05
CA PRO A 71 -13.02 -9.46 4.11
C PRO A 71 -11.67 -9.79 4.78
N ILE A 72 -10.55 -9.64 4.08
CA ILE A 72 -9.22 -10.11 4.54
C ILE A 72 -8.62 -9.17 5.60
N ILE A 73 -8.68 -7.85 5.38
CA ILE A 73 -8.03 -6.87 6.27
C ILE A 73 -8.66 -6.88 7.67
N PRO A 74 -10.01 -6.81 7.82
CA PRO A 74 -10.64 -6.85 9.14
C PRO A 74 -10.34 -8.12 9.91
N ARG A 75 -10.39 -9.30 9.27
CA ARG A 75 -10.07 -10.56 9.96
C ARG A 75 -8.59 -10.69 10.35
N CYS A 76 -7.69 -10.05 9.60
CA CYS A 76 -6.27 -9.94 9.97
C CYS A 76 -6.02 -8.91 11.08
N GLY A 77 -7.05 -8.15 11.50
CA GLY A 77 -6.97 -7.17 12.59
C GLY A 77 -6.64 -5.75 12.15
N GLY A 78 -6.78 -5.41 10.87
CA GLY A 78 -6.70 -4.04 10.38
C GLY A 78 -8.08 -3.37 10.39
N HIS A 79 -8.14 -2.11 10.81
CA HIS A 79 -9.36 -1.31 10.69
C HIS A 79 -9.43 -0.70 9.28
N LEU A 80 -10.11 -1.38 8.36
CA LEU A 80 -10.19 -0.95 6.96
C LEU A 80 -11.10 0.27 6.83
N ILE A 81 -10.52 1.43 6.48
CA ILE A 81 -11.28 2.65 6.16
C ILE A 81 -11.81 2.56 4.74
N GLY A 82 -10.97 2.13 3.79
CA GLY A 82 -11.39 1.91 2.41
C GLY A 82 -10.25 1.88 1.41
N TYR A 83 -10.63 1.50 0.18
CA TYR A 83 -9.80 1.63 -1.02
C TYR A 83 -10.48 2.58 -1.99
N PHE A 84 -9.69 3.40 -2.67
CA PHE A 84 -10.15 4.46 -3.54
C PHE A 84 -9.42 4.38 -4.88
N LEU A 85 -10.19 4.39 -5.97
CA LEU A 85 -9.69 4.37 -7.33
C LEU A 85 -9.70 5.77 -7.94
N PRO A 86 -8.89 6.00 -9.00
CA PRO A 86 -9.08 7.15 -9.87
C PRO A 86 -10.53 7.26 -10.36
N TYR A 87 -11.06 8.48 -10.30
CA TYR A 87 -12.37 8.82 -10.83
C TYR A 87 -12.27 10.00 -11.81
N GLU A 88 -11.66 11.10 -11.40
CA GLU A 88 -11.43 12.29 -12.24
C GLU A 88 -10.02 12.86 -11.99
N GLY A 89 -9.41 13.43 -13.03
CA GLY A 89 -8.04 13.98 -12.97
C GLY A 89 -6.96 12.91 -13.16
N THR A 90 -6.09 12.71 -12.16
CA THR A 90 -5.01 11.71 -12.22
C THR A 90 -5.59 10.30 -12.32
N ASN A 91 -5.28 9.58 -13.39
CA ASN A 91 -5.90 8.29 -13.74
C ASN A 91 -5.10 7.05 -13.33
N ASP A 92 -3.91 7.23 -12.74
CA ASP A 92 -2.98 6.15 -12.41
C ASP A 92 -2.72 6.00 -10.90
N ILE A 93 -3.48 6.69 -10.04
CA ILE A 93 -3.26 6.71 -8.59
C ILE A 93 -4.46 6.17 -7.83
N ALA A 94 -4.25 5.09 -7.09
CA ALA A 94 -5.19 4.54 -6.13
C ALA A 94 -4.68 4.66 -4.69
N TRP A 95 -5.58 4.53 -3.73
CA TRP A 95 -5.28 4.64 -2.30
C TRP A 95 -5.90 3.49 -1.52
N GLY A 96 -5.20 3.02 -0.49
CA GLY A 96 -5.73 2.11 0.53
C GLY A 96 -5.43 2.69 1.91
N LEU A 97 -6.45 2.81 2.76
CA LEU A 97 -6.36 3.41 4.09
C LEU A 97 -6.77 2.39 5.14
N ILE A 98 -5.87 2.14 6.10
CA ILE A 98 -6.08 1.17 7.19
C ILE A 98 -5.62 1.81 8.51
N ALA A 99 -6.48 1.81 9.52
CA ALA A 99 -6.16 2.34 10.84
C ALA A 99 -5.72 1.24 11.83
N PHE A 100 -4.91 1.64 12.81
CA PHE A 100 -4.39 0.79 13.87
C PHE A 100 -4.26 1.56 15.19
N ASP A 101 -4.32 0.84 16.31
CA ASP A 101 -4.07 1.43 17.63
C ASP A 101 -2.63 1.89 17.79
N THR A 102 -1.68 1.13 17.21
CA THR A 102 -0.23 1.33 17.36
C THR A 102 0.52 0.69 16.18
N LEU A 103 1.79 1.05 16.01
CA LEU A 103 2.68 0.35 15.08
C LEU A 103 2.82 -1.14 15.41
N ALA A 104 2.80 -1.51 16.70
CA ALA A 104 2.83 -2.91 17.12
C ALA A 104 1.61 -3.72 16.61
N SER A 105 0.43 -3.09 16.58
CA SER A 105 -0.77 -3.72 16.03
C SER A 105 -0.65 -3.94 14.52
N TYR A 106 -0.06 -2.97 13.80
CA TYR A 106 0.25 -3.11 12.37
C TYR A 106 1.24 -4.25 12.09
N GLU A 107 2.30 -4.41 12.90
CA GLU A 107 3.26 -5.51 12.71
C GLU A 107 2.60 -6.89 12.85
N ARG A 108 1.73 -7.06 13.85
CA ARG A 108 0.94 -8.30 14.04
C ARG A 108 -0.07 -8.54 12.92
N TYR A 109 -0.68 -7.47 12.42
CA TYR A 109 -1.53 -7.53 11.25
C TYR A 109 -0.76 -8.06 10.04
N LYS A 110 0.47 -7.57 9.79
CA LYS A 110 1.32 -8.08 8.70
C LYS A 110 1.67 -9.56 8.86
N GLU A 111 1.95 -10.02 10.07
CA GLU A 111 2.21 -11.45 10.33
C GLU A 111 1.01 -12.32 9.95
N ARG A 112 -0.20 -11.93 10.36
CA ARG A 112 -1.44 -12.61 9.98
C ARG A 112 -1.71 -12.54 8.48
N LEU A 113 -1.46 -11.39 7.85
CA LEU A 113 -1.61 -11.21 6.41
C LEU A 113 -0.72 -12.18 5.62
N LYS A 114 0.49 -12.47 6.10
CA LYS A 114 1.42 -13.42 5.46
C LYS A 114 0.92 -14.86 5.52
N SER A 115 0.31 -15.25 6.64
CA SER A 115 -0.20 -16.62 6.83
C SER A 115 -1.61 -16.84 6.26
N ASP A 116 -2.34 -15.77 5.95
CA ASP A 116 -3.67 -15.85 5.36
C ASP A 116 -3.64 -16.34 3.87
N PRO A 117 -4.35 -17.41 3.53
CA PRO A 117 -4.31 -17.99 2.19
C PRO A 117 -4.92 -17.08 1.11
N GLU A 118 -5.99 -16.36 1.41
CA GLU A 118 -6.62 -15.46 0.43
C GLU A 118 -5.79 -14.20 0.25
N ALA A 119 -5.13 -13.71 1.31
CA ALA A 119 -4.18 -12.62 1.19
C ALA A 119 -3.04 -12.98 0.22
N ARG A 120 -2.44 -14.17 0.37
CA ARG A 120 -1.41 -14.67 -0.54
C ARG A 120 -1.92 -14.79 -1.97
N ALA A 121 -3.13 -15.30 -2.17
CA ALA A 121 -3.75 -15.40 -3.49
C ALA A 121 -3.96 -14.01 -4.12
N ASN A 122 -4.42 -13.04 -3.34
CA ASN A 122 -4.62 -11.67 -3.80
C ASN A 122 -3.30 -10.99 -4.20
N PHE A 123 -2.23 -11.21 -3.42
CA PHE A 123 -0.88 -10.77 -3.78
C PHE A 123 -0.36 -11.43 -5.06
N ALA A 124 -0.53 -12.74 -5.22
CA ALA A 124 -0.12 -13.46 -6.41
C ALA A 124 -0.85 -12.94 -7.67
N MET A 125 -2.15 -12.66 -7.56
CA MET A 125 -2.92 -12.05 -8.65
C MET A 125 -2.35 -10.67 -9.04
N ALA A 126 -2.05 -9.81 -8.06
CA ALA A 126 -1.50 -8.48 -8.32
C ALA A 126 -0.12 -8.54 -8.99
N GLN A 127 0.72 -9.49 -8.56
CA GLN A 127 2.04 -9.72 -9.16
C GLN A 127 1.94 -10.24 -10.59
N ALA A 128 1.09 -11.25 -10.83
CA ALA A 128 0.93 -11.86 -12.16
C ALA A 128 0.43 -10.84 -13.20
N LYS A 129 -0.52 -9.98 -12.81
CA LYS A 129 -1.06 -8.92 -13.66
C LYS A 129 -0.19 -7.66 -13.72
N ARG A 130 0.79 -7.53 -12.83
CA ARG A 130 1.65 -6.34 -12.68
C ARG A 130 0.83 -5.05 -12.50
N LEU A 131 -0.29 -5.13 -11.79
CA LEU A 131 -1.26 -4.03 -11.66
C LEU A 131 -0.77 -2.88 -10.75
N VAL A 132 0.23 -3.12 -9.90
CA VAL A 132 0.89 -2.09 -9.08
C VAL A 132 2.28 -1.80 -9.65
N LEU A 133 2.49 -0.57 -10.09
CA LEU A 133 3.76 -0.07 -10.63
C LEU A 133 4.66 0.49 -9.52
N ARG A 134 4.06 1.17 -8.54
CA ARG A 134 4.74 1.73 -7.36
C ARG A 134 3.82 1.71 -6.16
N GLU A 135 4.38 1.47 -4.99
CA GLU A 135 3.66 1.49 -3.72
C GLU A 135 4.43 2.32 -2.70
N GLU A 136 3.76 3.22 -2.01
CA GLU A 136 4.30 4.04 -0.92
C GLU A 136 3.40 3.91 0.31
N ARG A 137 4.00 3.80 1.50
CA ARG A 137 3.26 3.74 2.77
C ARG A 137 3.72 4.86 3.68
N ASN A 138 2.75 5.58 4.22
CA ASN A 138 2.98 6.58 5.25
C ASN A 138 2.15 6.24 6.48
N PHE A 139 2.76 6.36 7.66
CA PHE A 139 2.05 6.26 8.94
C PHE A 139 1.79 7.66 9.44
N ILE A 140 0.52 7.98 9.62
CA ILE A 140 0.07 9.30 10.07
C ILE A 140 -0.75 9.16 11.34
N GLU A 141 -0.83 10.24 12.11
CA GLU A 141 -1.69 10.34 13.28
C GLU A 141 -3.17 10.45 12.88
N VAL A 142 -4.04 9.74 13.60
CA VAL A 142 -5.49 9.87 13.47
C VAL A 142 -5.99 10.98 14.39
N VAL A 143 -6.60 12.01 13.81
CA VAL A 143 -7.32 13.02 14.58
C VAL A 143 -8.71 12.47 14.94
N ASN A 144 -8.89 12.04 16.19
CA ASN A 144 -10.11 11.38 16.66
C ASN A 144 -11.42 12.12 16.36
N GLY A 145 -11.39 13.44 16.26
CA GLY A 145 -12.56 14.28 15.96
C GLY A 145 -12.98 14.32 14.49
N THR A 146 -12.24 13.65 13.58
CA THR A 146 -12.52 13.64 12.13
C THR A 146 -12.68 12.24 11.54
N PHE A 147 -12.41 11.20 12.34
CA PHE A 147 -12.35 9.82 11.88
C PHE A 147 -13.76 9.23 11.68
N GLU A 148 -14.05 8.74 10.47
CA GLU A 148 -15.28 8.00 10.12
C GLU A 148 -16.60 8.68 10.51
N ILE A 149 -16.65 10.01 10.41
CA ILE A 149 -17.88 10.75 10.65
C ILE A 149 -18.77 10.70 9.39
N PRO A 150 -19.98 10.12 9.46
CA PRO A 150 -20.87 10.04 8.30
C PRO A 150 -21.44 11.42 7.93
N SER A 151 -21.89 11.54 6.67
CA SER A 151 -22.67 12.70 6.23
C SER A 151 -23.93 12.86 7.08
N LYS A 152 -24.32 14.10 7.35
CA LYS A 152 -25.56 14.45 8.07
C LYS A 152 -26.66 14.97 7.14
N LEU A 153 -26.40 15.06 5.84
CA LEU A 153 -27.44 15.42 4.87
C LEU A 153 -28.41 14.24 4.75
N PRO A 154 -29.74 14.49 4.82
CA PRO A 154 -30.71 13.47 4.47
C PRO A 154 -30.60 13.11 2.98
N GLU A 155 -31.01 11.88 2.64
CA GLU A 155 -31.10 11.38 1.26
C GLU A 155 -32.10 12.17 0.41
#